data_AF-A0A4R3L0D1-F1
#
_entry.id   AF-A0A4R3L0D1-F1
#
_cell.length_a   1.000
_cell.length_b   1.000
_cell.length_c   1.000
_cell.angle_alpha   90.00
_cell.angle_beta   90.00
_cell.angle_gamma   90.00
#
_symmetry.space_group_name_H-M   'P 1'
#
loop_
_entity.id
_entity.type
_entity.pdbx_description
1 polymer ?
#
loop_
_entity_poly.entity_id
_entity_poly.type
_entity_poly.pdbx_seq_one_letter_code
_entity_poly.pdbx_strand_id
1 'polypeptide(L)'
;MGSRNLLLLSCLSMLVMALVFYQGNDYLVPVDAKEKESISITVKKGDTLYRLARTYGTTVEQLARENKIKDPTRIQVGQVLYLSGTKLKPSSEQRQKQPNTLQQKDSVPVSSSIPTLSRGRMLGNFTLTAYTAGPESTGKKPGDPAYGVTSSGALVSEGVTIAVDPKVIPIGSRVYIEGIGYRVAQDTGSAIKGNRIDLYVNDLKDARQFGVKKDVRVEIVE
;
A
#
# COMPACT_ATOMS: atom_id res chain seq x y z
N MET A 1 82.70 -3.17 -41.65
CA MET A 1 82.82 -1.74 -41.29
C MET A 1 81.54 -1.06 -41.78
N GLY A 2 80.71 -0.35 -41.03
CA GLY A 2 80.75 0.24 -39.70
C GLY A 2 79.60 1.25 -39.63
N SER A 3 78.97 1.38 -38.45
CA SER A 3 78.28 2.59 -37.94
C SER A 3 76.97 3.02 -38.66
N ARG A 4 75.76 3.02 -38.07
CA ARG A 4 75.18 3.69 -36.88
C ARG A 4 74.25 4.86 -37.28
N ASN A 5 73.02 4.82 -36.76
CA ASN A 5 72.06 5.92 -36.53
C ASN A 5 71.51 6.64 -37.79
N LEU A 6 70.26 7.10 -37.88
CA LEU A 6 69.51 7.89 -36.91
C LEU A 6 68.03 7.92 -37.34
N LEU A 7 67.12 7.75 -36.38
CA LEU A 7 65.69 8.05 -36.52
C LEU A 7 65.49 9.50 -36.99
N LEU A 8 64.44 9.74 -37.81
CA LEU A 8 63.71 10.99 -38.07
C LEU A 8 63.53 11.22 -39.57
N LEU A 9 62.45 10.67 -40.13
CA LEU A 9 61.72 11.10 -41.35
C LEU A 9 60.74 9.95 -41.64
N SER A 10 59.42 10.08 -41.69
CA SER A 10 58.57 11.24 -41.84
C SER A 10 57.17 10.81 -41.40
N CYS A 11 56.59 11.58 -40.48
CA CYS A 11 55.23 11.47 -39.98
C CYS A 11 54.22 12.03 -41.01
N LEU A 12 54.34 11.60 -42.27
CA LEU A 12 53.64 12.21 -43.40
C LEU A 12 53.03 11.16 -44.33
N SER A 13 52.08 10.36 -43.83
CA SER A 13 51.16 9.65 -44.72
C SER A 13 49.76 9.35 -44.17
N MET A 14 49.41 9.81 -42.96
CA MET A 14 48.06 9.60 -42.41
C MET A 14 47.36 10.91 -42.06
N LEU A 15 47.28 11.84 -43.03
CA LEU A 15 46.44 13.03 -42.88
C LEU A 15 45.45 13.27 -44.03
N VAL A 16 45.22 12.31 -44.94
CA VAL A 16 44.19 12.46 -45.98
C VAL A 16 43.40 11.16 -46.15
N MET A 17 42.46 10.93 -45.24
CA MET A 17 41.28 10.06 -45.42
C MET A 17 40.18 10.53 -44.45
N ALA A 18 40.03 11.86 -44.35
CA ALA A 18 38.76 12.45 -43.95
C ALA A 18 37.94 12.61 -45.23
N LEU A 19 36.66 12.24 -45.16
CA LEU A 19 35.65 12.27 -46.24
C LEU A 19 35.84 11.12 -47.22
N VAL A 20 35.11 10.01 -47.09
CA VAL A 20 33.83 9.76 -47.78
C VAL A 20 33.15 8.52 -47.14
N PHE A 21 31.82 8.58 -47.03
CA PHE A 21 30.89 7.48 -46.68
C PHE A 21 30.61 7.21 -45.20
N TYR A 22 30.10 8.24 -44.52
CA TYR A 22 29.13 8.06 -43.44
C TYR A 22 27.74 7.87 -44.11
N GLN A 23 27.43 6.66 -44.59
CA GLN A 23 26.04 6.31 -44.88
C GLN A 23 25.41 5.77 -43.60
N GLY A 24 24.28 6.39 -43.24
CA GLY A 24 23.63 6.27 -41.95
C GLY A 24 23.32 4.84 -41.55
N ASN A 25 23.82 4.48 -40.38
CA ASN A 25 23.18 3.50 -39.54
C ASN A 25 22.48 4.30 -38.44
N ASP A 26 21.19 4.56 -38.61
CA ASP A 26 20.30 5.04 -37.56
C ASP A 26 20.28 3.99 -36.44
N TYR A 27 21.25 4.07 -35.53
CA TYR A 27 21.20 3.40 -34.24
C TYR A 27 20.18 4.14 -33.38
N LEU A 28 18.89 3.88 -33.64
CA LEU A 28 17.84 4.09 -32.67
C LEU A 28 18.13 3.17 -31.48
N VAL A 29 18.86 3.70 -30.50
CA VAL A 29 18.84 3.15 -29.15
C VAL A 29 17.38 3.29 -28.69
N PRO A 30 16.68 2.20 -28.32
CA PRO A 30 15.34 2.33 -27.78
C PRO A 30 15.43 3.06 -26.45
N VAL A 31 15.13 4.36 -26.48
CA VAL A 31 14.75 5.11 -25.29
C VAL A 31 13.43 4.50 -24.80
N ASP A 32 13.29 4.32 -23.50
CA ASP A 32 12.08 3.84 -22.80
C ASP A 32 12.00 2.34 -22.45
N ALA A 33 13.04 1.81 -21.80
CA ALA A 33 12.82 0.92 -20.67
C ALA A 33 13.08 1.73 -19.39
N LYS A 34 12.08 2.48 -18.94
CA LYS A 34 12.10 3.16 -17.64
C LYS A 34 12.33 2.10 -16.57
N GLU A 35 13.56 2.00 -16.05
CA GLU A 35 13.89 1.07 -14.98
C GLU A 35 12.91 1.29 -13.84
N LYS A 36 12.17 0.23 -13.49
CA LYS A 36 11.20 0.27 -12.41
C LYS A 36 12.00 0.43 -11.12
N GLU A 37 12.19 1.67 -10.68
CA GLU A 37 12.84 1.97 -9.41
C GLU A 37 12.14 1.14 -8.32
N SER A 38 12.90 0.20 -7.75
CA SER A 38 12.42 -0.66 -6.69
C SER A 38 13.01 -0.17 -5.38
N ILE A 39 12.13 0.15 -4.43
CA ILE A 39 12.49 0.55 -3.08
C ILE A 39 12.41 -0.71 -2.21
N SER A 40 13.43 -0.96 -1.39
CA SER A 40 13.38 -2.00 -0.35
C SER A 40 13.24 -1.37 1.04
N ILE A 41 12.44 -2.02 1.89
CA ILE A 41 12.09 -1.56 3.24
C ILE A 41 12.29 -2.72 4.21
N THR A 42 13.09 -2.52 5.25
CA THR A 42 13.21 -3.49 6.35
C THR A 42 12.19 -3.17 7.43
N VAL A 43 11.29 -4.11 7.72
CA VAL A 43 10.23 -4.00 8.73
C VAL A 43 10.86 -3.82 10.12
N LYS A 44 10.41 -2.78 10.83
CA LYS A 44 10.83 -2.45 12.20
C LYS A 44 9.72 -2.79 13.20
N LYS A 45 10.09 -2.80 14.49
CA LYS A 45 9.12 -2.98 15.58
C LYS A 45 8.05 -1.88 15.50
N GLY A 46 6.78 -2.28 15.44
CA GLY A 46 5.62 -1.38 15.36
C GLY A 46 5.15 -1.06 13.95
N ASP A 47 5.88 -1.51 12.92
CA ASP A 47 5.42 -1.40 11.54
C ASP A 47 4.22 -2.32 11.29
N THR A 48 3.32 -1.84 10.44
CA THR A 48 2.24 -2.62 9.84
C THR A 48 2.24 -2.35 8.34
N LEU A 49 1.75 -3.28 7.53
CA LEU A 49 1.64 -3.03 6.09
C LEU A 49 0.78 -1.80 5.79
N TYR A 50 -0.22 -1.51 6.64
CA TYR A 50 -1.01 -0.30 6.56
C TYR A 50 -0.17 0.96 6.72
N ARG A 51 0.66 1.05 7.77
CA ARG A 51 1.53 2.20 7.99
C ARG A 51 2.54 2.36 6.86
N LEU A 52 3.17 1.26 6.45
CA LEU A 52 4.12 1.27 5.34
C LEU A 52 3.45 1.70 4.04
N ALA A 53 2.29 1.16 3.71
CA ALA A 53 1.53 1.55 2.52
C ALA A 53 1.18 3.04 2.55
N ARG A 54 0.72 3.58 3.69
CA ARG A 54 0.45 5.02 3.87
C ARG A 54 1.71 5.87 3.68
N THR A 55 2.83 5.46 4.29
CA THR A 55 4.11 6.17 4.22
C THR A 55 4.66 6.24 2.80
N TYR A 56 4.57 5.14 2.05
CA TYR A 56 5.13 5.04 0.70
C TYR A 56 4.10 5.29 -0.41
N GLY A 57 2.87 5.68 -0.08
CA GLY A 57 1.84 6.08 -1.04
C GLY A 57 1.31 4.94 -1.91
N THR A 58 1.16 3.74 -1.34
CA THR A 58 0.58 2.56 -2.01
C THR A 58 -0.60 2.00 -1.20
N THR A 59 -1.14 0.84 -1.57
CA THR A 59 -2.18 0.14 -0.81
C THR A 59 -1.63 -1.11 -0.14
N VAL A 60 -2.27 -1.55 0.95
CA VAL A 60 -1.90 -2.79 1.65
C VAL A 60 -1.96 -3.98 0.71
N GLU A 61 -2.96 -4.02 -0.17
CA GLU A 61 -3.15 -5.11 -1.12
C GLU A 61 -2.02 -5.10 -2.15
N GLN A 62 -1.62 -3.94 -2.68
CA GLN A 62 -0.50 -3.84 -3.61
C GLN A 62 0.80 -4.28 -2.95
N LEU A 63 1.12 -3.71 -1.79
CA LEU A 63 2.32 -4.05 -1.05
C LEU A 63 2.36 -5.54 -0.68
N ALA A 64 1.24 -6.11 -0.23
CA ALA A 64 1.15 -7.54 0.09
C ALA A 64 1.36 -8.42 -1.15
N ARG A 65 0.74 -8.08 -2.29
CA ARG A 65 0.90 -8.85 -3.54
C ARG A 65 2.32 -8.82 -4.07
N GLU A 66 2.95 -7.65 -4.11
CA GLU A 66 4.34 -7.48 -4.58
C GLU A 66 5.30 -8.34 -3.74
N ASN A 67 4.98 -8.52 -2.47
CA ASN A 67 5.79 -9.27 -1.52
C ASN A 67 5.27 -10.70 -1.23
N LYS A 68 4.27 -11.17 -1.98
CA LYS A 68 3.64 -12.50 -1.82
C LYS A 68 3.20 -12.79 -0.37
N ILE A 69 2.75 -11.75 0.33
CA ILE A 69 2.28 -11.84 1.70
C ILE A 69 0.84 -12.34 1.70
N LYS A 70 0.64 -13.53 2.27
CA LYS A 70 -0.69 -14.14 2.43
C LYS A 70 -1.52 -13.47 3.52
N ASP A 71 -0.88 -13.10 4.64
CA ASP A 71 -1.53 -12.43 5.76
C ASP A 71 -0.97 -11.01 5.95
N PRO A 72 -1.65 -9.99 5.41
CA PRO A 72 -1.22 -8.60 5.51
C PRO A 72 -1.17 -8.04 6.94
N THR A 73 -1.78 -8.73 7.91
CA THR A 73 -1.80 -8.32 9.32
C THR A 73 -0.65 -8.92 10.13
N ARG A 74 0.19 -9.78 9.52
CA ARG A 74 1.24 -10.54 10.21
C ARG A 74 2.61 -10.44 9.52
N ILE A 75 3.18 -9.25 9.47
CA ILE A 75 4.58 -9.06 9.06
C ILE A 75 5.54 -9.22 10.24
N GLN A 76 6.80 -9.59 9.94
CA GLN A 76 7.81 -9.86 10.96
C GLN A 76 8.90 -8.79 10.96
N VAL A 77 9.42 -8.44 12.14
CA VAL A 77 10.57 -7.54 12.25
C VAL A 77 11.77 -8.15 11.53
N GLY A 78 12.48 -7.34 10.74
CA GLY A 78 13.58 -7.77 9.88
C GLY A 78 13.16 -8.30 8.51
N GLN A 79 11.86 -8.50 8.26
CA GLN A 79 11.36 -8.85 6.93
C GLN A 79 11.64 -7.70 5.95
N VAL A 80 12.18 -8.01 4.78
CA VAL A 80 12.41 -7.03 3.70
C VAL A 80 11.21 -7.03 2.77
N LEU A 81 10.67 -5.85 2.52
CA LEU A 81 9.57 -5.61 1.59
C LEU A 81 10.06 -4.80 0.40
N TYR A 82 9.65 -5.19 -0.79
CA TYR A 82 9.94 -4.53 -2.04
C TYR A 82 8.71 -3.79 -2.53
N LEU A 83 8.93 -2.56 -2.98
CA LEU A 83 7.93 -1.71 -3.57
C LEU A 83 8.40 -1.23 -4.93
N SER A 84 7.54 -1.38 -5.93
CA SER A 84 7.78 -0.80 -7.23
C SER A 84 7.24 0.63 -7.26
N GLY A 85 8.07 1.61 -7.63
CA GLY A 85 7.77 3.04 -7.66
C GLY A 85 6.62 3.41 -8.60
N THR A 86 5.37 3.17 -8.16
CA THR A 86 4.17 3.72 -8.79
C THR A 86 3.61 4.77 -7.84
N LYS A 87 3.97 6.03 -8.06
CA LYS A 87 3.28 7.16 -7.42
C LYS A 87 1.85 7.19 -7.96
N LEU A 88 0.89 6.62 -7.24
CA LEU A 88 -0.54 6.86 -7.48
C LEU A 88 -1.24 7.27 -6.19
N LYS A 89 -1.41 8.59 -6.04
CA LYS A 89 -2.61 9.20 -5.44
C LYS A 89 -2.93 10.46 -6.26
N PRO A 90 -4.21 10.75 -6.58
CA PRO A 90 -5.29 10.76 -5.58
C PRO A 90 -6.56 10.00 -6.00
N SER A 91 -7.33 9.54 -5.02
CA SER A 91 -8.79 9.44 -5.17
C SER A 91 -9.45 9.84 -3.86
N SER A 92 -9.69 11.14 -3.77
CA SER A 92 -10.74 11.74 -2.95
C SER A 92 -11.16 13.01 -3.68
N GLU A 93 -12.16 12.89 -4.56
CA GLU A 93 -12.96 13.98 -5.15
C GLU A 93 -14.05 13.28 -5.98
N GLN A 94 -15.34 13.57 -6.00
CA GLN A 94 -16.25 14.44 -5.26
C GLN A 94 -17.65 13.93 -5.66
N ARG A 95 -18.54 13.57 -4.71
CA ARG A 95 -19.97 13.39 -5.04
C ARG A 95 -20.62 14.76 -5.17
N GLN A 96 -20.62 15.31 -6.38
CA GLN A 96 -21.59 16.32 -6.78
C GLN A 96 -22.82 15.65 -7.39
N LYS A 97 -23.99 16.16 -7.02
CA LYS A 97 -25.31 15.74 -7.49
C LYS A 97 -25.48 16.05 -8.99
N GLN A 98 -25.90 15.08 -9.81
CA GLN A 98 -26.91 15.30 -10.86
C GLN A 98 -27.47 13.96 -11.40
N PRO A 99 -28.71 13.95 -11.93
CA PRO A 99 -29.51 12.76 -12.15
C PRO A 99 -29.28 12.09 -13.52
N ASN A 100 -29.65 10.81 -13.58
CA ASN A 100 -29.58 9.89 -14.72
C ASN A 100 -29.96 10.48 -16.08
N THR A 101 -29.13 10.22 -17.10
CA THR A 101 -29.58 9.82 -18.44
C THR A 101 -28.54 8.87 -19.06
N LEU A 102 -29.02 7.74 -19.59
CA LEU A 102 -28.25 6.65 -20.21
C LEU A 102 -27.72 7.05 -21.60
N GLN A 103 -26.45 6.74 -21.91
CA GLN A 103 -26.02 5.94 -23.08
C GLN A 103 -24.47 5.91 -23.23
N GLN A 104 -23.95 4.70 -22.99
CA GLN A 104 -22.77 3.96 -23.50
C GLN A 104 -21.93 4.58 -24.65
N LYS A 105 -20.57 4.48 -24.58
CA LYS A 105 -19.69 3.91 -25.63
C LYS A 105 -18.17 4.01 -25.30
N ASP A 106 -17.48 2.88 -25.36
CA ASP A 106 -16.05 2.63 -25.60
C ASP A 106 -14.98 3.52 -24.90
N SER A 107 -14.42 3.04 -23.79
CA SER A 107 -13.01 3.31 -23.43
C SER A 107 -12.49 2.34 -22.37
N VAL A 108 -11.59 1.46 -22.81
CA VAL A 108 -10.55 0.73 -22.06
C VAL A 108 -11.01 -0.11 -20.86
N PRO A 109 -10.96 -1.47 -20.94
CA PRO A 109 -11.06 -2.29 -19.76
C PRO A 109 -9.76 -2.08 -18.97
N VAL A 110 -9.76 -1.18 -17.99
CA VAL A 110 -8.71 -1.17 -16.97
C VAL A 110 -8.86 -2.50 -16.25
N SER A 111 -7.94 -3.39 -16.60
CA SER A 111 -7.89 -4.77 -16.17
C SER A 111 -8.07 -4.89 -14.66
N SER A 112 -9.22 -5.45 -14.27
CA SER A 112 -9.52 -5.95 -12.94
C SER A 112 -8.77 -7.26 -12.62
N SER A 113 -7.73 -7.63 -13.39
CA SER A 113 -6.90 -8.82 -13.13
C SER A 113 -5.80 -8.53 -12.10
N ILE A 114 -6.19 -8.00 -10.95
CA ILE A 114 -5.37 -8.16 -9.78
C ILE A 114 -5.95 -9.38 -9.06
N PRO A 115 -5.20 -10.49 -8.89
CA PRO A 115 -5.66 -11.61 -8.10
C PRO A 115 -5.96 -11.06 -6.72
N THR A 116 -7.24 -10.91 -6.51
CA THR A 116 -7.85 -10.66 -5.23
C THR A 116 -7.37 -11.81 -4.36
N LEU A 117 -6.47 -11.53 -3.41
CA LEU A 117 -6.20 -12.42 -2.27
C LEU A 117 -7.54 -13.04 -1.90
N SER A 118 -7.64 -14.37 -1.94
CA SER A 118 -8.89 -15.14 -1.88
C SER A 118 -9.85 -14.51 -0.87
N ARG A 119 -10.75 -13.66 -1.40
CA ARG A 119 -11.69 -12.90 -0.59
C ARG A 119 -12.74 -13.90 -0.13
N GLY A 120 -12.95 -13.98 1.19
CA GLY A 120 -13.82 -14.99 1.77
C GLY A 120 -15.30 -14.58 1.73
N ARG A 121 -16.03 -14.88 2.80
CA ARG A 121 -17.47 -14.67 2.86
C ARG A 121 -17.85 -13.19 3.00
N MET A 122 -18.66 -12.67 2.07
CA MET A 122 -19.27 -11.34 2.15
C MET A 122 -20.19 -11.23 3.38
N LEU A 123 -19.98 -10.21 4.22
CA LEU A 123 -20.83 -9.90 5.37
C LEU A 123 -21.84 -8.78 5.09
N GLY A 124 -21.64 -8.02 4.02
CA GLY A 124 -22.50 -6.91 3.62
C GLY A 124 -21.92 -5.54 3.98
N ASN A 125 -22.80 -4.56 4.18
CA ASN A 125 -22.44 -3.17 4.38
C ASN A 125 -22.41 -2.80 5.86
N PHE A 126 -21.36 -2.07 6.26
CA PHE A 126 -21.10 -1.66 7.63
C PHE A 126 -20.98 -0.14 7.75
N THR A 127 -21.28 0.35 8.95
CA THR A 127 -20.89 1.69 9.39
C THR A 127 -19.55 1.62 10.10
N LEU A 128 -18.61 2.47 9.70
CA LEU A 128 -17.27 2.56 10.27
C LEU A 128 -17.10 3.84 11.06
N THR A 129 -16.45 3.74 12.20
CA THR A 129 -15.89 4.85 12.98
C THR A 129 -14.42 4.57 13.30
N ALA A 130 -13.75 5.49 13.99
CA ALA A 130 -12.41 5.27 14.51
C ALA A 130 -12.33 5.69 15.98
N TYR A 131 -11.49 4.99 16.74
CA TYR A 131 -11.25 5.23 18.16
C TYR A 131 -9.76 5.18 18.47
N THR A 132 -9.37 5.68 19.64
CA THR A 132 -7.99 5.57 20.14
C THR A 132 -7.96 4.84 21.48
N ALA A 133 -6.77 4.58 22.01
CA ALA A 133 -6.62 4.03 23.37
C ALA A 133 -6.91 5.06 24.47
N GLY A 134 -6.99 6.35 24.10
CA GLY A 134 -7.04 7.47 25.02
C GLY A 134 -8.32 7.58 25.85
N PRO A 135 -8.34 8.53 26.81
CA PRO A 135 -9.45 8.70 27.74
C PRO A 135 -10.78 9.00 27.06
N GLU A 136 -10.76 9.67 25.90
CA GLU A 136 -11.95 10.06 25.15
C GLU A 136 -12.71 8.86 24.57
N SER A 137 -12.01 7.74 24.38
CA SER A 137 -12.57 6.50 23.85
C SER A 137 -12.75 5.44 24.93
N THR A 138 -11.77 5.30 25.84
CA THR A 138 -11.71 4.15 26.78
C THR A 138 -11.72 4.53 28.25
N GLY A 139 -11.62 5.83 28.58
CA GLY A 139 -11.44 6.33 29.94
C GLY A 139 -10.04 6.12 30.54
N LYS A 140 -9.07 5.57 29.78
CA LYS A 140 -7.74 5.20 30.28
C LYS A 140 -6.63 6.14 29.78
N LYS A 141 -5.54 6.24 30.53
CA LYS A 141 -4.35 7.04 30.24
C LYS A 141 -3.11 6.17 30.03
N PRO A 142 -2.10 6.66 29.28
CA PRO A 142 -0.81 6.00 29.22
C PRO A 142 -0.25 5.74 30.63
N GLY A 143 0.10 4.49 30.91
CA GLY A 143 0.53 4.04 32.24
C GLY A 143 -0.52 3.20 32.99
N ASP A 144 -1.79 3.28 32.63
CA ASP A 144 -2.81 2.40 33.20
C ASP A 144 -2.57 0.94 32.75
N PRO A 145 -2.74 -0.07 33.62
CA PRO A 145 -2.47 -1.47 33.27
C PRO A 145 -3.25 -1.99 32.05
N ALA A 146 -4.45 -1.45 31.82
CA ALA A 146 -5.32 -1.82 30.71
C ALA A 146 -5.26 -0.83 29.53
N TYR A 147 -4.32 0.12 29.52
CA TYR A 147 -4.18 1.08 28.42
C TYR A 147 -3.79 0.36 27.13
N GLY A 148 -4.62 0.50 26.09
CA GLY A 148 -4.41 -0.17 24.82
C GLY A 148 -4.60 -1.68 24.85
N VAL A 149 -5.19 -2.25 25.91
CA VAL A 149 -5.53 -3.68 25.98
C VAL A 149 -6.94 -3.88 25.43
N THR A 150 -7.06 -4.72 24.40
CA THR A 150 -8.34 -5.05 23.76
C THR A 150 -9.10 -6.13 24.52
N SER A 151 -10.38 -6.33 24.19
CA SER A 151 -11.22 -7.40 24.73
C SER A 151 -10.66 -8.82 24.53
N SER A 152 -9.86 -9.03 23.47
CA SER A 152 -9.14 -10.29 23.23
C SER A 152 -7.88 -10.49 24.09
N GLY A 153 -7.46 -9.46 24.81
CA GLY A 153 -6.18 -9.41 25.54
C GLY A 153 -4.99 -8.96 24.68
N ALA A 154 -5.15 -8.82 23.36
CA ALA A 154 -4.10 -8.26 22.51
C ALA A 154 -3.92 -6.75 22.75
N LEU A 155 -2.70 -6.25 22.56
CA LEU A 155 -2.46 -4.81 22.49
C LEU A 155 -2.95 -4.25 21.15
N VAL A 156 -3.55 -3.07 21.20
CA VAL A 156 -3.99 -2.33 20.02
C VAL A 156 -2.84 -2.07 19.06
N SER A 157 -3.09 -2.23 17.76
CA SER A 157 -2.14 -1.96 16.69
C SER A 157 -2.86 -1.36 15.48
N GLU A 158 -2.48 -0.15 15.09
CA GLU A 158 -3.10 0.57 13.97
C GLU A 158 -2.90 -0.17 12.65
N GLY A 159 -3.97 -0.24 11.87
CA GLY A 159 -3.98 -1.03 10.64
C GLY A 159 -4.19 -2.52 10.87
N VAL A 160 -4.37 -2.95 12.12
CA VAL A 160 -4.69 -4.33 12.48
C VAL A 160 -5.98 -4.36 13.30
N THR A 161 -5.99 -3.72 14.47
CA THR A 161 -7.06 -3.85 15.47
C THR A 161 -8.35 -3.15 15.04
N ILE A 162 -9.47 -3.86 15.16
CA ILE A 162 -10.82 -3.29 15.10
C ILE A 162 -11.67 -3.77 16.27
N ALA A 163 -12.60 -2.92 16.70
CA ALA A 163 -13.69 -3.29 17.59
C ALA A 163 -14.93 -3.67 16.78
N VAL A 164 -15.60 -4.75 17.18
CA VAL A 164 -16.76 -5.32 16.45
C VAL A 164 -17.86 -5.78 17.41
N ASP A 165 -19.01 -6.14 16.84
CA ASP A 165 -19.99 -7.00 17.51
C ASP A 165 -19.62 -8.48 17.31
N PRO A 166 -19.24 -9.24 18.36
CA PRO A 166 -18.85 -10.64 18.24
C PRO A 166 -19.92 -11.56 17.66
N LYS A 167 -21.21 -11.17 17.73
CA LYS A 167 -22.31 -11.94 17.14
C LYS A 167 -22.33 -11.85 15.62
N VAL A 168 -21.76 -10.79 15.05
CA VAL A 168 -21.68 -10.56 13.60
C VAL A 168 -20.30 -10.95 13.08
N ILE A 169 -19.23 -10.51 13.76
CA ILE A 169 -17.84 -10.81 13.44
C ILE A 169 -17.18 -11.42 14.67
N PRO A 170 -16.98 -12.75 14.74
CA PRO A 170 -16.34 -13.38 15.88
C PRO A 170 -14.95 -12.79 16.18
N ILE A 171 -14.60 -12.63 17.45
CA ILE A 171 -13.24 -12.23 17.85
C ILE A 171 -12.21 -13.21 17.28
N GLY A 172 -11.10 -12.67 16.77
CA GLY A 172 -10.06 -13.38 16.03
C GLY A 172 -10.28 -13.40 14.51
N SER A 173 -11.50 -13.08 14.04
CA SER A 173 -11.78 -13.06 12.59
C SER A 173 -10.94 -12.01 11.88
N ARG A 174 -10.45 -12.37 10.70
CA ARG A 174 -9.83 -11.43 9.77
C ARG A 174 -10.89 -10.93 8.82
N VAL A 175 -10.84 -9.64 8.52
CA VAL A 175 -11.77 -9.01 7.58
C VAL A 175 -11.03 -8.16 6.57
N TYR A 176 -11.60 -8.09 5.37
CA TYR A 176 -11.27 -7.08 4.39
C TYR A 176 -12.36 -6.01 4.41
N ILE A 177 -11.96 -4.75 4.61
CA ILE A 177 -12.86 -3.60 4.60
C ILE A 177 -12.55 -2.77 3.35
N GLU A 178 -13.54 -2.60 2.49
CA GLU A 178 -13.36 -1.89 1.22
C GLU A 178 -12.82 -0.46 1.44
N GLY A 179 -11.78 -0.10 0.69
CA GLY A 179 -11.12 1.20 0.79
C GLY A 179 -10.27 1.42 2.06
N ILE A 180 -10.21 0.44 2.96
CA ILE A 180 -9.47 0.48 4.23
C ILE A 180 -8.40 -0.61 4.32
N GLY A 181 -8.69 -1.79 3.77
CA GLY A 181 -7.82 -2.96 3.75
C GLY A 181 -8.08 -3.95 4.89
N TYR A 182 -7.12 -4.83 5.11
CA TYR A 182 -7.22 -5.96 6.05
C TYR A 182 -7.16 -5.52 7.51
N ARG A 183 -7.99 -6.13 8.36
CA ARG A 183 -8.07 -5.90 9.82
C ARG A 183 -8.37 -7.21 10.57
N VAL A 184 -8.21 -7.18 11.89
CA VAL A 184 -8.46 -8.30 12.81
C VAL A 184 -9.41 -7.84 13.91
N ALA A 185 -10.52 -8.57 14.07
CA ALA A 185 -11.46 -8.40 15.17
C ALA A 185 -10.78 -8.79 16.49
N GLN A 186 -10.35 -7.81 17.27
CA GLN A 186 -9.64 -8.03 18.53
C GLN A 186 -10.34 -7.38 19.72
N ASP A 187 -11.26 -6.45 19.44
CA ASP A 187 -11.88 -5.65 20.47
C ASP A 187 -13.41 -5.61 20.35
N THR A 188 -14.04 -5.12 21.40
CA THR A 188 -15.48 -4.88 21.48
C THR A 188 -15.75 -3.51 22.08
N GLY A 189 -16.94 -2.98 21.84
CA GLY A 189 -17.42 -1.76 22.48
C GLY A 189 -18.90 -1.84 22.79
N SER A 190 -19.34 -1.12 23.83
CA SER A 190 -20.75 -1.07 24.21
C SER A 190 -21.62 -0.46 23.10
N ALA A 191 -21.10 0.52 22.36
CA ALA A 191 -21.76 1.16 21.22
C ALA A 191 -21.55 0.43 19.88
N ILE A 192 -20.69 -0.59 19.83
CA ILE A 192 -20.36 -1.34 18.61
C ILE A 192 -21.25 -2.58 18.56
N LYS A 193 -22.38 -2.44 17.87
CA LYS A 193 -23.44 -3.46 17.75
C LYS A 193 -23.89 -3.61 16.30
N GLY A 194 -24.22 -4.85 15.90
CA GLY A 194 -24.64 -5.18 14.55
C GLY A 194 -23.56 -4.87 13.51
N ASN A 195 -23.96 -4.28 12.39
CA ASN A 195 -23.07 -3.94 11.27
C ASN A 195 -22.30 -2.63 11.52
N ARG A 196 -21.58 -2.56 12.64
CA ARG A 196 -20.71 -1.44 13.00
C ARG A 196 -19.31 -1.94 13.36
N ILE A 197 -18.29 -1.25 12.87
CA ILE A 197 -16.88 -1.51 13.17
C ILE A 197 -16.23 -0.22 13.62
N ASP A 198 -15.42 -0.28 14.67
CA ASP A 198 -14.57 0.83 15.10
C ASP A 198 -13.11 0.52 14.80
N LEU A 199 -12.45 1.39 14.05
CA LEU A 199 -11.05 1.20 13.67
C LEU A 199 -10.13 1.82 14.71
N TYR A 200 -9.19 1.03 15.24
CA TYR A 200 -8.17 1.60 16.10
C TYR A 200 -7.19 2.45 15.28
N VAL A 201 -7.01 3.70 15.72
CA VAL A 201 -5.98 4.62 15.23
C VAL A 201 -5.20 5.19 16.42
N ASN A 202 -3.93 5.52 16.19
CA ASN A 202 -3.06 6.00 17.25
C ASN A 202 -3.37 7.44 17.70
N ASP A 203 -3.85 8.28 16.77
CA ASP A 203 -3.96 9.71 16.96
C ASP A 203 -5.43 10.15 16.93
N LEU A 204 -5.83 10.95 17.93
CA LEU A 204 -7.20 11.44 18.07
C LEU A 204 -7.62 12.37 16.92
N LYS A 205 -6.69 13.12 16.33
CA LYS A 205 -6.94 13.92 15.14
C LYS A 205 -7.27 13.03 13.95
N ASP A 206 -6.53 11.93 13.77
CA ASP A 206 -6.80 10.96 12.71
C ASP A 206 -8.17 10.30 12.92
N ALA A 207 -8.56 9.97 14.17
CA ALA A 207 -9.89 9.45 14.47
C ALA A 207 -11.02 10.43 14.11
N ARG A 208 -10.85 11.71 14.49
CA ARG A 208 -11.81 12.78 14.16
C ARG A 208 -11.92 13.03 12.66
N GLN A 209 -10.78 13.02 11.96
CA GLN A 209 -10.74 13.21 10.51
C GLN A 209 -11.33 12.02 9.75
N PHE A 210 -11.18 10.80 10.29
CA PHE A 210 -11.78 9.60 9.69
C PHE A 210 -13.31 9.74 9.59
N GLY A 211 -13.93 10.29 10.63
CA GLY A 211 -15.36 10.55 10.72
C GLY A 211 -16.20 9.27 10.70
N VAL A 212 -17.46 9.40 10.29
CA VAL A 212 -18.35 8.24 10.09
C VAL A 212 -18.39 7.90 8.61
N LYS A 213 -18.10 6.64 8.27
CA LYS A 213 -18.31 6.11 6.91
C LYS A 213 -19.46 5.13 6.92
N LYS A 214 -20.44 5.31 6.04
CA LYS A 214 -21.59 4.42 5.91
C LYS A 214 -21.47 3.59 4.65
N ASP A 215 -22.20 2.48 4.63
CA ASP A 215 -22.35 1.62 3.45
C ASP A 215 -21.03 1.07 2.91
N VAL A 216 -20.10 0.72 3.81
CA VAL A 216 -18.79 0.15 3.43
C VAL A 216 -18.87 -1.37 3.40
N ARG A 217 -18.47 -1.98 2.29
CA ARG A 217 -18.47 -3.44 2.15
C ARG A 217 -17.41 -4.10 3.03
N VAL A 218 -17.80 -5.18 3.70
CA VAL A 218 -16.92 -5.97 4.55
C VAL A 218 -17.07 -7.46 4.22
N GLU A 219 -15.93 -8.13 4.19
CA GLU A 219 -15.83 -9.56 3.92
C GLU A 219 -14.97 -10.22 5.00
N ILE A 220 -15.34 -11.43 5.45
CA ILE A 220 -14.45 -12.28 6.24
C ILE A 220 -13.41 -12.90 5.33
N VAL A 221 -12.16 -12.95 5.81
CA VAL A 221 -11.04 -13.57 5.12
C VAL A 221 -10.69 -14.87 5.83
N GLU A 222 -10.71 -15.98 5.08
CA GLU A 222 -10.42 -17.33 5.56
C GLU A 222 -8.95 -17.72 5.34
#